data_AF-A0A365PM55-F1
#
_entry.id   AF-A0A365PM55-F1
#
_cell.length_a   1.000
_cell.length_b   1.000
_cell.length_c   1.000
_cell.angle_alpha   90.00
_cell.angle_beta   90.00
_cell.angle_gamma   90.00
#
_symmetry.space_group_name_H-M   'P 1'
#
loop_
_entity.id
_entity.type
_entity.pdbx_description
1 polymer ?
#
loop_
_entity_poly.entity_id
_entity_poly.type
_entity_poly.pdbx_seq_one_letter_code
_entity_poly.pdbx_strand_id
1 'polypeptide(L)' 'MMKYLILAIVLGLSACSKGDLNSKPIYGDESGLPANCRAYIQVAVNEWRKGTYDTETTMNAIERNCGENGALWDYKP' A
#
# COMPACT_ATOMS: atom_id res chain seq x y z
N MET A 1 4.63 -39.62 -2.41
CA MET A 1 5.23 -38.59 -3.30
C MET A 1 4.28 -37.42 -3.57
N MET A 2 3.08 -37.63 -4.14
CA MET A 2 2.11 -36.54 -4.41
C MET A 2 1.76 -35.67 -3.19
N LYS A 3 1.58 -36.28 -2.01
CA LYS A 3 1.27 -35.56 -0.75
C LYS A 3 2.37 -34.57 -0.32
N TYR A 4 3.65 -34.90 -0.55
CA TYR A 4 4.77 -34.02 -0.19
C TYR A 4 4.90 -32.85 -1.18
N LEU A 5 4.53 -33.08 -2.44
CA LEU A 5 4.48 -32.03 -3.47
C LEU A 5 3.38 -31.00 -3.16
N ILE A 6 2.19 -31.46 -2.79
CA ILE A 6 1.08 -30.59 -2.39
C ILE A 6 1.44 -29.79 -1.13
N LEU A 7 2.09 -30.41 -0.14
CA LEU A 7 2.53 -29.73 1.07
C LEU A 7 3.58 -28.64 0.78
N ALA A 8 4.53 -28.90 -0.12
CA ALA A 8 5.53 -27.92 -0.55
C ALA A 8 4.91 -26.71 -1.27
N ILE A 9 3.89 -26.94 -2.10
CA ILE A 9 3.16 -25.87 -2.81
C ILE A 9 2.39 -24.98 -1.82
N VAL A 10 1.70 -25.58 -0.85
CA VAL A 10 0.93 -24.83 0.17
C VAL A 10 1.86 -24.00 1.06
N LEU A 11 3.02 -24.55 1.45
CA LEU A 11 4.01 -23.83 2.24
C LEU A 11 4.67 -22.69 1.44
N GLY A 12 4.99 -22.90 0.16
CA GLY A 12 5.55 -21.86 -0.71
C GLY A 12 4.62 -20.66 -0.93
N LEU A 13 3.30 -20.90 -1.03
CA LEU A 13 2.30 -19.84 -1.20
C LEU A 13 2.06 -19.01 0.07
N SER A 14 2.35 -19.57 1.25
CA SER A 14 2.14 -18.88 2.54
C SER A 14 3.21 -17.83 2.88
N ALA A 15 4.34 -17.83 2.18
CA ALA A 15 5.44 -16.90 2.39
C ALA A 15 5.26 -15.55 1.68
N CYS A 16 4.36 -15.45 0.69
CA CYS A 16 4.26 -14.26 -0.16
C CYS A 16 3.31 -13.17 0.36
N SER A 17 2.53 -13.40 1.43
CA SER A 17 1.45 -12.46 1.81
C SER A 17 1.59 -11.80 3.18
N LYS A 18 2.46 -12.28 4.07
CA LYS A 18 2.46 -11.83 5.48
C LYS A 18 3.34 -10.60 5.76
N GLY A 19 4.12 -10.13 4.78
CA GLY A 19 5.07 -9.03 4.95
C GLY A 19 4.75 -7.77 4.15
N ASP A 20 3.87 -7.82 3.15
CA ASP A 20 3.56 -6.64 2.35
C ASP A 20 2.51 -5.77 3.05
N LEU A 21 3.00 -4.73 3.73
CA LEU A 21 2.20 -3.69 4.38
C LEU A 21 1.34 -2.90 3.39
N ASN A 22 1.61 -3.02 2.09
CA ASN A 22 0.86 -2.40 1.01
C ASN A 22 -0.04 -3.40 0.25
N SER A 23 -0.28 -4.62 0.74
CA SER A 23 -1.13 -5.60 0.06
C SER A 23 -2.62 -5.21 -0.05
N LYS A 24 -3.11 -4.36 0.85
CA LYS A 24 -4.46 -3.78 0.87
C LYS A 24 -4.41 -2.32 1.38
N PRO A 25 -5.42 -1.47 1.16
CA PRO A 25 -5.44 -0.13 1.73
C PRO A 25 -5.58 -0.25 3.25
N ILE A 26 -4.80 0.53 4.00
CA ILE A 26 -4.88 0.61 5.45
C ILE A 26 -5.07 2.08 5.82
N TYR A 27 -5.99 2.34 6.75
CA TYR A 27 -6.29 3.66 7.29
C TYR A 27 -6.13 3.64 8.80
N GLY A 28 -5.73 4.77 9.39
CA GLY A 28 -5.67 4.90 10.84
C GLY A 28 -7.08 4.88 11.44
N ASP A 29 -7.27 4.07 12.49
CA ASP A 29 -8.60 3.84 13.08
C ASP A 29 -9.25 5.12 13.62
N GLU A 30 -8.46 6.02 14.21
CA GLU A 30 -8.96 7.28 14.78
C GLU A 30 -8.98 8.43 13.78
N SER A 31 -7.98 8.50 12.89
CA SER A 31 -7.82 9.63 11.97
C SER A 31 -8.56 9.45 10.65
N GLY A 32 -8.85 8.20 10.26
CA GLY A 32 -9.34 7.85 8.92
C GLY A 32 -8.34 8.16 7.80
N LEU A 33 -7.10 8.55 8.14
CA LEU A 33 -6.07 8.94 7.18
C LEU A 33 -5.34 7.71 6.62
N PRO A 34 -4.82 7.79 5.38
CA PRO A 34 -4.00 6.72 4.82
C PRO A 34 -2.81 6.37 5.73
N ALA A 35 -2.70 5.09 6.09
CA ALA A 35 -1.60 4.56 6.89
C ALA A 35 -0.62 3.69 6.08
N ASN A 36 -0.82 3.60 4.76
CA ASN A 36 0.14 2.97 3.84
C ASN A 36 0.05 3.59 2.44
N CYS A 37 1.01 3.26 1.58
CA CYS A 37 1.04 3.78 0.23
C CYS A 37 -0.12 3.33 -0.64
N ARG A 38 -0.63 2.11 -0.46
CA ARG A 38 -1.81 1.64 -1.21
C ARG A 38 -3.05 2.50 -0.95
N ALA A 39 -3.27 2.93 0.30
CA ALA A 39 -4.34 3.86 0.64
C ALA A 39 -4.05 5.27 0.14
N TYR A 40 -2.82 5.76 0.32
CA TYR A 40 -2.46 7.14 -0.02
C TYR A 40 -2.58 7.42 -1.51
N ILE A 41 -2.04 6.53 -2.36
CA ILE A 41 -2.14 6.64 -3.82
C ILE A 41 -3.60 6.70 -4.26
N GLN A 42 -4.48 5.88 -3.67
CA GLN A 42 -5.88 5.89 -4.05
C GLN A 42 -6.57 7.20 -3.68
N VAL A 43 -6.25 7.79 -2.53
CA VAL A 43 -6.75 9.12 -2.13
C VAL A 43 -6.23 10.18 -3.11
N ALA A 44 -4.94 10.20 -3.40
CA ALA A 44 -4.32 11.16 -4.32
C ALA A 44 -4.96 11.10 -5.72
N VAL A 45 -5.14 9.90 -6.28
CA VAL A 45 -5.81 9.71 -7.58
C VAL A 45 -7.25 10.20 -7.57
N ASN A 46 -7.99 9.94 -6.49
CA ASN A 46 -9.38 10.36 -6.38
C ASN A 46 -9.50 11.89 -6.32
N GLU A 47 -8.66 12.56 -5.53
CA GLU A 47 -8.68 14.02 -5.41
C GLU A 47 -8.22 14.71 -6.70
N TRP A 48 -7.21 14.16 -7.38
CA TRP A 48 -6.81 14.65 -8.69
C TRP A 48 -7.94 14.52 -9.72
N ARG A 49 -8.63 13.37 -9.78
CA ARG A 49 -9.77 13.16 -10.68
C ARG A 49 -10.96 14.08 -10.41
N LYS A 50 -11.14 14.51 -9.16
CA LYS A 50 -12.13 15.52 -8.78
C LYS A 50 -11.73 16.94 -9.20
N GLY A 51 -10.48 17.16 -9.60
CA GLY A 51 -9.92 18.47 -9.86
C GLY A 51 -9.61 19.25 -8.58
N THR A 52 -9.54 18.58 -7.42
CA THR A 52 -9.19 19.23 -6.13
C THR A 52 -7.76 19.78 -6.18
N TYR A 53 -6.83 19.04 -6.79
CA TYR A 53 -5.42 19.39 -6.92
C TYR A 53 -4.94 19.19 -8.35
N ASP A 54 -4.00 20.02 -8.79
CA ASP A 54 -3.31 19.83 -10.06
C ASP A 54 -2.33 18.65 -10.02
N THR A 55 -1.79 18.31 -11.20
CA THR A 55 -0.87 17.19 -11.34
C THR A 55 0.41 17.40 -10.55
N GLU A 56 1.01 18.59 -10.56
CA GLU A 56 2.29 18.85 -9.88
C GLU A 56 2.15 18.73 -8.36
N THR A 57 1.11 19.33 -7.79
CA THR A 57 0.76 19.21 -6.36
C THR A 57 0.53 17.76 -5.98
N THR A 58 -0.24 17.02 -6.79
CA THR A 58 -0.52 15.60 -6.57
C THR A 58 0.76 14.77 -6.59
N MET A 59 1.62 14.96 -7.59
CA MET A 59 2.87 14.22 -7.73
C MET A 59 3.86 14.53 -6.61
N ASN A 60 3.99 15.80 -6.20
CA ASN A 60 4.82 16.19 -5.05
C ASN A 60 4.32 15.56 -3.74
N ALA A 61 3.00 15.48 -3.57
CA ALA A 61 2.40 14.85 -2.40
C ALA A 61 2.64 13.33 -2.41
N ILE A 62 2.53 12.68 -3.58
CA ILE A 62 2.89 11.28 -3.77
C ILE A 62 4.37 11.04 -3.46
N GLU A 63 5.28 11.84 -3.98
CA GLU A 63 6.73 11.68 -3.76
C GLU A 63 7.08 11.74 -2.26
N ARG A 64 6.51 12.70 -1.53
CA ARG A 64 6.75 12.86 -0.09
C ARG A 64 6.28 11.66 0.75
N ASN A 65 5.21 10.99 0.33
CA ASN A 65 4.58 9.93 1.13
C ASN A 65 4.97 8.53 0.64
N CYS A 66 5.16 8.36 -0.66
CA CYS A 66 5.28 7.10 -1.39
C CYS A 66 6.32 7.11 -2.52
N GLY A 67 7.12 8.17 -2.62
CA GLY A 67 8.32 8.17 -3.45
C GLY A 67 9.36 7.18 -2.92
N GLU A 68 10.56 7.21 -3.50
CA GLU A 68 11.65 6.29 -3.14
C GLU A 68 11.95 6.27 -1.63
N ASN A 69 11.83 7.43 -0.98
CA ASN A 69 12.06 7.61 0.46
C ASN A 69 10.76 7.92 1.23
N GLY A 70 9.60 7.54 0.68
CA GLY A 70 8.30 7.83 1.24
C GLY A 70 8.06 7.21 2.61
N ALA A 71 7.47 7.98 3.53
CA ALA A 71 7.24 7.54 4.90
C ALA A 71 6.22 6.39 5.04
N LEU A 72 5.35 6.17 4.05
CA LEU A 72 4.21 5.25 4.16
C LEU A 72 4.47 3.84 3.62
N TRP A 73 5.67 3.53 3.14
CA TRP A 73 6.01 2.19 2.68
C TRP A 73 5.91 1.15 3.80
N ASP A 74 6.49 1.47 4.96
CA ASP A 74 6.56 0.58 6.13
C ASP A 74 6.01 1.23 7.41
N TYR A 75 5.13 2.23 7.25
CA TYR A 75 4.54 2.93 8.38
C TYR A 75 3.74 1.96 9.26
N LYS A 76 3.99 2.03 10.57
CA LYS A 76 3.26 1.31 11.60
C LYS A 76 2.66 2.37 12.52
N PRO A 77 1.35 2.67 12.40
CA PRO A 77 0.67 3.63 13.26
C PRO A 77 0.73 3.23 14.74
#